data_AF-A0AAE3ASI6-F1
#
_entry.id   AF-A0AAE3ASI6-F1
#
_cell.length_a   1.000
_cell.length_b   1.000
_cell.length_c   1.000
_cell.angle_alpha   90.00
_cell.angle_beta   90.00
_cell.angle_gamma   90.00
#
_symmetry.space_group_name_H-M   'P 1'
#
loop_
_entity.id
_entity.type
_entity.pdbx_description
1 polymer ?
#
loop_
_entity_poly.entity_id
_entity_poly.type
_entity_poly.pdbx_seq_one_letter_code
_entity_poly.pdbx_strand_id
1 'polypeptide(L)'
;MACPCFAEMLSTSAPPLLDTLSRGGGHIQGGVILEENQGYVIRRTILFDNKCGFVLGENPKAPNPYVTWQFNEQDGHRDYFWGHYHNEPDMAERDLHNRAEDYQRRYYVFEVEQAPDKETYKYYSTQRPIDIGTYPKSDFNRPVHMDIYPTRQQVPGEAFQAWGAITYAQPLTEQEMRDYELRPARDNLDIRRQMDAQAQVVGKWEDAHHVPEQRRLTWFYHDFGCYVAKEYVTPEQLTTRVRSVERQAAARAHKQEKGKQPIAEQLKAAQREAQAGRGQDTLKRSAPDRGER
;
A
#
# COMPACT_ATOMS: atom_id res chain seq x y z
N MET A 1 -62.86 -1.36 -27.52
CA MET A 1 -61.69 -2.14 -27.98
C MET A 1 -60.65 -2.12 -26.88
N ALA A 2 -60.19 -3.30 -26.44
CA ALA A 2 -58.97 -3.66 -25.68
C ALA A 2 -58.53 -2.74 -24.50
N CYS A 3 -58.52 -3.15 -23.22
CA CYS A 3 -57.65 -4.15 -22.54
C CYS A 3 -56.14 -4.05 -22.90
N PRO A 4 -55.21 -4.42 -22.00
CA PRO A 4 -55.10 -4.17 -20.56
C PRO A 4 -53.63 -3.95 -20.08
N CYS A 5 -53.42 -3.87 -18.75
CA CYS A 5 -52.26 -4.33 -17.95
C CYS A 5 -50.82 -3.83 -18.23
N PHE A 6 -50.16 -3.32 -17.17
CA PHE A 6 -48.94 -3.86 -16.52
C PHE A 6 -48.58 -2.87 -15.37
N ALA A 7 -48.91 -3.16 -14.11
CA ALA A 7 -48.19 -4.02 -13.17
C ALA A 7 -46.74 -3.56 -12.88
N GLU A 8 -46.54 -3.12 -11.64
CA GLU A 8 -45.35 -3.22 -10.78
C GLU A 8 -43.96 -2.89 -11.36
N MET A 9 -43.30 -1.90 -10.76
CA MET A 9 -41.90 -2.03 -10.30
C MET A 9 -41.61 -1.06 -9.15
N LEU A 10 -41.99 -1.44 -7.93
CA LEU A 10 -41.20 -1.12 -6.75
C LEU A 10 -40.03 -2.12 -6.73
N SER A 11 -38.81 -1.69 -7.07
CA SER A 11 -37.55 -2.25 -6.55
C SER A 11 -36.36 -1.54 -7.21
N THR A 12 -36.03 -0.34 -6.76
CA THR A 12 -34.66 0.17 -6.93
C THR A 12 -33.87 -0.28 -5.71
N SER A 13 -33.46 -1.55 -5.74
CA SER A 13 -32.39 -2.06 -4.89
C SER A 13 -31.15 -1.17 -5.07
N ALA A 14 -30.71 -0.53 -3.99
CA ALA A 14 -29.39 0.07 -3.95
C ALA A 14 -28.32 -0.98 -4.33
N PRO A 15 -27.35 -0.65 -5.20
CA PRO A 15 -26.30 -1.59 -5.55
C PRO A 15 -25.44 -1.91 -4.32
N PRO A 16 -24.98 -3.17 -4.17
CA PRO A 16 -24.14 -3.56 -3.04
C PRO A 16 -22.77 -2.89 -3.12
N LEU A 17 -22.34 -2.35 -1.98
CA LEU A 17 -21.06 -1.67 -1.68
C LEU A 17 -19.78 -2.54 -1.85
N LEU A 18 -19.80 -3.55 -2.72
CA LEU A 18 -18.74 -4.59 -2.75
C LEU A 18 -18.05 -4.81 -4.10
N ASP A 19 -18.29 -3.99 -5.13
CA ASP A 19 -17.68 -4.20 -6.46
C ASP A 19 -16.58 -3.21 -6.86
N THR A 20 -15.95 -2.50 -5.90
CA THR A 20 -14.80 -1.63 -6.21
C THR A 20 -13.46 -2.10 -5.64
N LEU A 21 -13.34 -3.35 -5.16
CA LEU A 21 -12.07 -3.87 -4.61
C LEU A 21 -11.65 -5.25 -5.16
N SER A 22 -12.15 -5.67 -6.32
CA SER A 22 -11.72 -6.93 -6.95
C SER A 22 -11.04 -6.72 -8.29
N ARG A 23 -9.97 -5.91 -8.31
CA ARG A 23 -8.89 -6.04 -9.30
C ARG A 23 -7.63 -5.35 -8.79
N GLY A 24 -6.87 -6.08 -7.98
CA GLY A 24 -5.61 -5.63 -7.40
C GLY A 24 -5.49 -6.14 -5.99
N GLY A 25 -4.80 -7.26 -5.79
CA GLY A 25 -4.36 -7.70 -4.47
C GLY A 25 -3.31 -6.74 -3.93
N GLY A 26 -3.71 -5.52 -3.60
CA GLY A 26 -2.89 -4.56 -2.89
C GLY A 26 -2.97 -4.86 -1.40
N HIS A 27 -1.94 -5.51 -0.87
CA HIS A 27 -1.65 -5.37 0.55
C HIS A 27 -1.46 -3.89 0.83
N ILE A 28 -2.36 -3.25 1.58
CA ILE A 28 -2.12 -1.90 2.10
C ILE A 28 -1.09 -2.04 3.24
N GLN A 29 0.17 -2.22 2.86
CA GLN A 29 1.31 -1.97 3.73
C GLN A 29 1.75 -0.52 3.51
N GLY A 30 2.05 0.15 4.63
CA GLY A 30 2.30 1.58 4.70
C GLY A 30 3.66 1.98 4.17
N GLY A 31 3.80 2.01 2.85
CA GLY A 31 4.89 2.67 2.16
C GLY A 31 4.37 3.73 1.23
N VAL A 32 5.16 4.77 0.99
CA VAL A 32 4.98 5.63 -0.17
C VAL A 32 4.92 4.74 -1.40
N ILE A 33 3.90 4.91 -2.23
CA ILE A 33 3.94 4.42 -3.61
C ILE A 33 4.94 5.35 -4.32
N LEU A 34 6.22 5.07 -4.10
CA LEU A 34 7.27 5.60 -4.94
C LEU A 34 7.01 5.02 -6.32
N GLU A 35 7.04 5.90 -7.31
CA GLU A 35 6.87 5.51 -8.69
C GLU A 35 7.99 4.53 -9.07
N GLU A 36 7.63 3.36 -9.59
CA GLU A 36 8.56 2.31 -9.98
C GLU A 36 8.26 1.91 -11.42
N ASN A 37 9.32 1.77 -12.22
CA ASN A 37 9.24 1.22 -13.55
C ASN A 37 10.31 0.14 -13.73
N GLN A 38 9.90 -1.08 -14.11
CA GLN A 38 10.79 -2.22 -14.37
C GLN A 38 11.77 -2.53 -13.20
N GLY A 39 11.33 -2.35 -11.95
CA GLY A 39 12.19 -2.55 -10.77
C GLY A 39 13.11 -1.38 -10.42
N TYR A 40 13.06 -0.27 -11.16
CA TYR A 40 13.78 0.96 -10.85
C TYR A 40 12.86 1.96 -10.18
N VAL A 41 13.29 2.46 -9.03
CA VAL A 41 12.58 3.47 -8.25
C VAL A 41 12.88 4.83 -8.86
N ILE A 42 11.85 5.59 -9.22
CA ILE A 42 12.02 6.94 -9.78
C ILE A 42 12.47 7.89 -8.67
N ARG A 43 13.68 8.44 -8.84
CA ARG A 43 14.33 9.36 -7.89
C ARG A 43 14.29 10.81 -8.35
N ARG A 44 14.27 11.06 -9.66
CA ARG A 44 14.19 12.40 -10.24
C ARG A 44 13.20 12.43 -11.37
N THR A 45 12.49 13.55 -11.50
CA THR A 45 11.52 13.79 -12.56
C THR A 45 11.65 15.23 -13.02
N ILE A 46 11.84 15.42 -14.32
CA ILE A 46 11.73 16.71 -15.02
C ILE A 46 10.45 16.60 -15.85
N LEU A 47 9.43 17.39 -15.51
CA LEU A 47 8.13 17.41 -16.19
C LEU A 47 8.00 18.70 -16.98
N PHE A 48 7.53 18.60 -18.23
CA PHE A 48 7.25 19.75 -19.08
C PHE A 48 5.75 20.02 -19.22
N ASP A 49 5.42 21.25 -19.64
CA ASP A 49 4.05 21.74 -19.82
C ASP A 49 3.25 20.97 -20.88
N ASN A 50 3.93 20.32 -21.82
CA ASN A 50 3.34 19.46 -22.85
C ASN A 50 3.03 18.02 -22.38
N LYS A 51 3.05 17.78 -21.06
CA LYS A 51 2.82 16.45 -20.46
C LYS A 51 3.83 15.39 -20.87
N CYS A 52 4.99 15.78 -21.37
CA CYS A 52 6.14 14.89 -21.53
C CYS A 52 7.21 15.22 -20.49
N GLY A 53 8.13 14.32 -20.26
CA GLY A 53 9.22 14.57 -19.33
C GLY A 53 10.29 13.51 -19.37
N PHE A 54 11.26 13.65 -18.48
CA PHE A 54 12.32 12.67 -18.26
C PHE A 54 12.40 12.29 -16.79
N VAL A 55 12.72 11.03 -16.53
CA VAL A 55 12.94 10.52 -15.18
C VAL A 55 14.29 9.84 -15.07
N LEU A 56 14.81 9.80 -13.84
CA LEU A 56 15.94 8.97 -13.45
C LEU A 56 15.45 7.93 -12.45
N GLY A 57 15.62 6.65 -12.82
CA GLY A 57 15.35 5.49 -12.00
C GLY A 57 16.62 4.89 -11.40
N GLU A 58 16.52 4.34 -10.20
CA GLU A 58 17.60 3.67 -9.47
C GLU A 58 17.20 2.25 -9.08
N ASN A 59 18.08 1.27 -9.33
CA ASN A 59 17.97 -0.09 -8.84
C ASN A 59 19.37 -0.63 -8.49
N PRO A 60 19.78 -0.61 -7.20
CA PRO A 60 21.11 -1.06 -6.79
C PRO A 60 21.39 -2.55 -7.06
N LYS A 61 20.35 -3.35 -7.32
CA LYS A 61 20.46 -4.80 -7.59
C LYS A 61 20.55 -5.12 -9.08
N ALA A 62 20.38 -4.13 -9.97
CA ALA A 62 20.46 -4.31 -11.41
C ALA A 62 21.93 -4.27 -11.91
N PRO A 63 22.25 -4.93 -13.04
CA PRO A 63 23.59 -4.85 -13.64
C PRO A 63 24.01 -3.42 -14.00
N ASN A 64 23.05 -2.60 -14.47
CA ASN A 64 23.21 -1.15 -14.63
C ASN A 64 22.30 -0.48 -13.60
N PRO A 65 22.83 0.08 -12.51
CA PRO A 65 21.99 0.54 -11.41
C PRO A 65 21.13 1.76 -11.73
N TYR A 66 21.44 2.50 -12.79
CA TYR A 66 20.76 3.75 -13.10
C TYR A 66 20.20 3.73 -14.52
N VAL A 67 19.05 4.37 -14.71
CA VAL A 67 18.41 4.49 -16.01
C VAL A 67 17.72 5.84 -16.14
N THR A 68 17.78 6.44 -17.32
CA THR A 68 16.95 7.59 -17.67
C THR A 68 15.89 7.17 -18.67
N TRP A 69 14.63 7.53 -18.42
CA TRP A 69 13.54 7.31 -19.37
C TRP A 69 12.94 8.64 -19.80
N GLN A 70 12.43 8.65 -21.03
CA GLN A 70 11.43 9.63 -21.40
C GLN A 70 10.05 9.08 -21.01
N PHE A 71 9.14 9.96 -20.63
CA PHE A 71 7.76 9.60 -20.42
C PHE A 71 6.80 10.62 -21.05
N ASN A 72 5.57 10.17 -21.28
CA ASN A 72 4.41 11.05 -21.46
C ASN A 72 3.41 10.77 -20.33
N GLU A 73 2.60 11.76 -20.00
CA GLU A 73 1.60 11.69 -18.94
C GLU A 73 0.21 11.87 -19.55
N GLN A 74 -0.64 10.84 -19.44
CA GLN A 74 -2.01 10.84 -19.94
C GLN A 74 -2.93 10.34 -18.83
N ASP A 75 -3.98 11.10 -18.50
CA ASP A 75 -4.96 10.75 -17.47
C ASP A 75 -4.36 10.36 -16.10
N GLY A 76 -3.21 10.95 -15.75
CA GLY A 76 -2.47 10.63 -14.51
C GLY A 76 -1.65 9.34 -14.57
N HIS A 77 -1.56 8.69 -15.73
CA HIS A 77 -0.68 7.56 -15.99
C HIS A 77 0.54 8.00 -16.80
N ARG A 78 1.72 7.44 -16.49
CA ARG A 78 2.97 7.70 -17.21
C ARG A 78 3.41 6.46 -17.98
N ASP A 79 3.57 6.59 -19.29
CA ASP A 79 4.21 5.56 -20.11
C ASP A 79 5.69 5.88 -20.29
N TYR A 80 6.56 4.92 -19.95
CA TYR A 80 8.01 5.08 -20.04
C TYR A 80 8.59 4.44 -21.29
N PHE A 81 9.48 5.18 -21.96
CA PHE A 81 10.13 4.72 -23.18
C PHE A 81 11.56 5.29 -23.35
N TRP A 82 12.29 4.70 -24.30
CA TRP A 82 13.66 5.10 -24.68
C TRP A 82 14.63 5.20 -23.49
N GLY A 83 14.81 4.08 -22.78
CA GLY A 83 15.68 3.98 -21.61
C GLY A 83 17.17 4.01 -21.95
N HIS A 84 17.95 4.87 -21.29
CA HIS A 84 19.42 4.83 -21.32
C HIS A 84 19.93 4.33 -19.98
N TYR A 85 20.63 3.19 -19.98
CA TYR A 85 21.14 2.54 -18.78
C TYR A 85 22.60 2.94 -18.51
N HIS A 86 22.93 3.20 -17.24
CA HIS A 86 24.21 3.71 -16.80
C HIS A 86 24.71 2.98 -15.55
N ASN A 87 26.03 2.93 -15.39
CA ASN A 87 26.68 2.33 -14.22
C ASN A 87 27.05 3.34 -13.14
N GLU A 88 27.20 4.61 -13.50
CA GLU A 88 27.60 5.68 -12.59
C GLU A 88 26.45 6.69 -12.42
N PRO A 89 26.20 7.16 -11.19
CA PRO A 89 25.12 8.11 -10.92
C PRO A 89 25.33 9.43 -11.67
N ASP A 90 26.56 9.92 -11.71
CA ASP A 90 26.94 11.15 -12.40
C ASP A 90 26.70 11.07 -13.92
N MET A 91 26.85 9.90 -14.52
CA MET A 91 26.53 9.69 -15.95
C MET A 91 25.03 9.75 -16.19
N ALA A 92 24.23 9.09 -15.33
CA ALA A 92 22.78 9.13 -15.42
C ALA A 92 22.22 10.54 -15.20
N GLU A 93 22.77 11.28 -14.24
CA GLU A 93 22.36 12.66 -13.96
C GLU A 93 22.69 13.59 -15.13
N ARG A 94 23.89 13.50 -15.70
CA ARG A 94 24.24 14.27 -16.91
C ARG A 94 23.36 13.92 -18.10
N ASP A 95 23.09 12.63 -18.33
CA ASP A 95 22.22 12.18 -19.42
C ASP A 95 20.78 12.70 -19.22
N LEU A 96 20.25 12.68 -18.00
CA LEU A 96 18.94 13.24 -17.68
C LEU A 96 18.85 14.71 -18.09
N HIS A 97 19.80 15.53 -17.63
CA HIS A 97 19.81 16.97 -17.93
C HIS A 97 20.02 17.25 -19.41
N ASN A 98 20.97 16.56 -20.06
CA ASN A 98 21.23 16.75 -21.50
C ASN A 98 20.00 16.42 -22.35
N ARG A 99 19.31 15.32 -22.03
CA ARG A 99 18.09 14.91 -22.76
C ARG A 99 16.94 15.90 -22.54
N ALA A 100 16.76 16.36 -21.30
CA ALA A 100 15.76 17.35 -20.94
C ALA A 100 16.00 18.69 -21.65
N GLU A 101 17.22 19.22 -21.60
CA GLU A 101 17.58 20.48 -22.28
C GLU A 101 17.43 20.40 -23.80
N ASP A 102 17.88 19.30 -24.41
CA ASP A 102 17.77 19.10 -25.86
C ASP A 102 16.29 18.99 -26.28
N TYR A 103 15.46 18.32 -25.49
CA TYR A 103 14.01 18.30 -25.71
C TYR A 103 13.39 19.69 -25.57
N GLN A 104 13.76 20.42 -24.52
CA GLN A 104 13.29 21.78 -24.27
C GLN A 104 13.59 22.71 -25.45
N ARG A 105 14.82 22.65 -25.99
CA ARG A 105 15.25 23.43 -27.17
C ARG A 105 14.52 23.04 -28.44
N ARG A 106 14.27 21.75 -28.66
CA ARG A 106 13.62 21.23 -29.89
C ARG A 106 12.12 21.51 -29.94
N TYR A 107 11.44 21.40 -28.80
CA TYR A 107 9.98 21.49 -28.74
C TYR A 107 9.46 22.79 -28.12
N TYR A 108 10.35 23.70 -27.69
CA TYR A 108 10.00 24.99 -27.09
C TYR A 108 9.04 24.86 -25.90
N VAL A 109 9.30 23.87 -25.04
CA VAL A 109 8.50 23.58 -23.84
C VAL A 109 9.14 24.21 -22.60
N PHE A 110 8.38 24.31 -21.52
CA PHE A 110 8.87 24.83 -20.24
C PHE A 110 8.78 23.76 -19.16
N GLU A 111 9.80 23.71 -18.29
CA GLU A 111 9.75 22.86 -17.10
C GLU A 111 8.64 23.37 -16.18
N VAL A 112 7.74 22.46 -15.82
CA VAL A 112 6.73 22.71 -14.80
C VAL A 112 7.43 22.54 -13.47
N GLU A 113 7.59 23.64 -12.74
CA GLU A 113 8.06 23.58 -11.36
C GLU A 113 7.11 22.66 -10.58
N GLN A 114 7.58 21.46 -10.31
CA GLN A 114 6.97 20.63 -9.30
C GLN A 114 7.31 21.33 -7.99
N ALA A 115 6.32 21.98 -7.38
CA ALA A 115 6.48 22.50 -6.04
C ALA A 115 7.08 21.37 -5.20
N PRO A 116 8.28 21.52 -4.63
CA PRO A 116 8.78 20.51 -3.75
C PRO A 116 7.75 20.46 -2.63
N ASP A 117 7.11 19.31 -2.45
CA ASP A 117 6.57 18.99 -1.15
C ASP A 117 7.78 19.07 -0.22
N LYS A 118 8.00 20.22 0.42
CA LYS A 118 9.15 20.51 1.31
C LYS A 118 9.09 19.66 2.58
N GLU A 119 8.26 18.63 2.59
CA GLU A 119 8.11 17.72 3.68
C GLU A 119 9.25 16.71 3.60
N THR A 120 10.11 16.76 4.62
CA THR A 120 11.12 15.74 4.83
C THR A 120 10.49 14.50 5.47
N TYR A 121 11.04 13.34 5.19
CA TYR A 121 10.55 12.06 5.71
C TYR A 121 11.44 11.56 6.82
N LYS A 122 10.87 11.32 7.99
CA LYS A 122 11.60 10.86 9.18
C LYS A 122 11.41 9.36 9.39
N TYR A 123 12.50 8.66 9.66
CA TYR A 123 12.51 7.23 9.92
C TYR A 123 13.31 6.93 11.19
N TYR A 124 12.82 5.99 12.00
CA TYR A 124 13.45 5.58 13.25
C TYR A 124 14.21 4.26 13.08
N SER A 125 15.45 4.24 13.55
CA SER A 125 16.20 2.98 13.65
C SER A 125 15.80 2.25 14.93
N THR A 126 15.08 1.15 14.80
CA THR A 126 14.45 0.49 15.95
C THR A 126 15.28 -0.66 16.51
N GLN A 127 16.05 -1.36 15.68
CA GLN A 127 16.70 -2.61 16.07
C GLN A 127 18.19 -2.46 16.40
N ARG A 128 18.87 -1.48 15.78
CA ARG A 128 20.31 -1.27 15.93
C ARG A 128 20.68 0.22 16.00
N PRO A 129 21.80 0.58 16.63
CA PRO A 129 22.34 1.94 16.57
C PRO A 129 22.54 2.43 15.14
N ILE A 130 22.48 3.75 14.95
CA ILE A 130 22.80 4.37 13.65
C ILE A 130 24.32 4.36 13.49
N ASP A 131 24.80 3.61 12.50
CA ASP A 131 26.21 3.53 12.12
C ASP A 131 26.33 3.27 10.62
N ILE A 132 27.56 3.27 10.10
CA ILE A 132 27.86 2.98 8.70
C ILE A 132 27.28 1.61 8.32
N GLY A 133 26.41 1.60 7.31
CA GLY A 133 25.76 0.38 6.82
C GLY A 133 24.47 0.00 7.55
N THR A 134 23.99 0.81 8.49
CA THR A 134 22.70 0.58 9.18
C THR A 134 21.55 1.43 8.62
N TYR A 135 21.77 2.11 7.50
CA TYR A 135 20.77 2.93 6.82
C TYR A 135 21.03 2.99 5.32
N PRO A 136 19.99 3.18 4.49
CA PRO A 136 20.14 3.26 3.05
C PRO A 136 20.91 4.52 2.65
N LYS A 137 21.88 4.32 1.76
CA LYS A 137 22.68 5.37 1.12
C LYS A 137 22.48 5.27 -0.38
N SER A 138 21.58 6.10 -0.91
CA SER A 138 21.42 6.34 -2.34
C SER A 138 22.16 7.62 -2.71
N ASP A 139 22.70 7.69 -3.93
CA ASP A 139 23.28 8.94 -4.45
C ASP A 139 22.23 10.03 -4.65
N PHE A 140 20.99 9.62 -4.91
CA PHE A 140 19.87 10.51 -5.21
C PHE A 140 18.94 10.75 -4.03
N ASN A 141 19.05 9.95 -2.95
CA ASN A 141 18.32 10.16 -1.70
C ASN A 141 19.23 9.98 -0.48
N ARG A 142 20.15 10.93 -0.28
CA ARG A 142 21.03 10.95 0.90
C ARG A 142 20.29 11.46 2.14
N PRO A 143 20.64 10.97 3.35
CA PRO A 143 20.15 11.54 4.59
C PRO A 143 20.44 13.04 4.68
N VAL A 144 19.41 13.81 5.02
CA VAL A 144 19.47 15.25 5.26
C VAL A 144 19.91 15.54 6.68
N HIS A 145 19.40 14.76 7.65
CA HIS A 145 19.70 14.93 9.06
C HIS A 145 19.67 13.58 9.80
N MET A 146 20.47 13.45 10.86
CA MET A 146 20.49 12.27 11.72
C MET A 146 20.53 12.69 13.19
N ASP A 147 19.56 12.17 13.94
CA ASP A 147 19.52 12.25 15.40
C ASP A 147 20.01 10.92 15.97
N ILE A 148 21.25 10.87 16.47
CA ILE A 148 21.80 9.66 17.09
C ILE A 148 21.55 9.72 18.60
N TYR A 149 20.83 8.73 19.14
CA TYR A 149 20.55 8.68 20.57
C TYR A 149 21.66 7.92 21.32
N PRO A 150 22.07 8.40 22.51
CA PRO A 150 23.10 7.73 23.31
C PRO A 150 22.64 6.36 23.82
N THR A 151 21.33 6.19 24.01
CA THR A 151 20.68 4.94 24.43
C THR A 151 19.40 4.76 23.64
N ARG A 152 18.81 3.57 23.67
CA ARG A 152 17.49 3.34 23.10
C ARG A 152 16.44 4.17 23.87
N GLN A 153 15.70 5.03 23.18
CA GLN A 153 14.72 5.95 23.77
C GLN A 153 13.31 5.64 23.27
N GLN A 154 12.30 5.86 24.12
CA GLN A 154 10.89 5.79 23.72
C GLN A 154 10.58 6.92 22.75
N VAL A 155 10.00 6.59 21.60
CA VAL A 155 9.59 7.62 20.64
C VAL A 155 8.25 8.23 21.09
N PRO A 156 8.16 9.57 21.22
CA PRO A 156 6.92 10.23 21.61
C PRO A 156 5.77 9.89 20.65
N GLY A 157 4.61 9.52 21.19
CA GLY A 157 3.41 9.23 20.39
C GLY A 157 3.46 7.91 19.61
N GLU A 158 4.48 7.08 19.82
CA GLU A 158 4.69 5.78 19.16
C GLU A 158 4.78 4.64 20.18
N ALA A 159 4.48 3.41 19.74
CA ALA A 159 4.53 2.22 20.58
C ALA A 159 5.91 1.55 20.68
N PHE A 160 6.97 2.17 20.15
CA PHE A 160 8.29 1.56 20.04
C PHE A 160 9.42 2.48 20.52
N GLN A 161 10.58 1.86 20.75
CA GLN A 161 11.82 2.55 21.10
C GLN A 161 12.79 2.54 19.92
N ALA A 162 13.58 3.60 19.80
CA ALA A 162 14.54 3.79 18.72
C ALA A 162 15.93 4.14 19.26
N TRP A 163 16.96 3.82 18.47
CA TRP A 163 18.35 4.24 18.70
C TRP A 163 18.70 5.57 18.04
N GLY A 164 17.77 6.13 17.28
CA GLY A 164 17.93 7.40 16.60
C GLY A 164 16.88 7.58 15.51
N ALA A 165 16.95 8.71 14.83
CA ALA A 165 16.13 9.04 13.69
C ALA A 165 16.95 9.55 12.51
N ILE A 166 16.49 9.26 11.29
CA ILE A 166 17.12 9.65 10.04
C ILE A 166 16.06 10.37 9.20
N THR A 167 16.41 11.55 8.72
CA THR A 167 15.53 12.38 7.91
C THR A 167 16.03 12.38 6.47
N TYR A 168 15.15 12.08 5.53
CA TYR A 168 15.40 12.09 4.09
C TYR A 168 14.58 13.16 3.38
N ALA A 169 15.06 13.64 2.23
CA ALA A 169 14.32 14.57 1.39
C ALA A 169 13.22 13.86 0.58
N GLN A 170 13.46 12.60 0.21
CA GLN A 170 12.48 11.74 -0.44
C GLN A 170 12.18 10.54 0.44
N PRO A 171 10.98 9.96 0.32
CA PRO A 171 10.66 8.80 1.11
C PRO A 171 11.51 7.60 0.73
N LEU A 172 11.67 6.68 1.67
CA LEU A 172 12.26 5.38 1.45
C LEU A 172 11.23 4.42 0.88
N THR A 173 11.70 3.50 0.04
CA THR A 173 10.91 2.36 -0.42
C THR A 173 10.59 1.43 0.74
N GLU A 174 9.52 0.64 0.60
CA GLU A 174 9.23 -0.42 1.56
C GLU A 174 10.40 -1.40 1.73
N GLN A 175 11.11 -1.69 0.63
CA GLN A 175 12.23 -2.61 0.68
C GLN A 175 13.40 -2.04 1.47
N GLU A 176 13.75 -0.77 1.26
CA GLU A 176 14.77 -0.08 2.05
C GLU A 176 14.38 -0.04 3.54
N MET A 177 13.12 0.28 3.85
CA MET A 177 12.65 0.25 5.24
C MET A 177 12.77 -1.15 5.86
N ARG A 178 12.44 -2.20 5.12
CA ARG A 178 12.56 -3.59 5.59
C ARG A 178 14.01 -4.02 5.77
N ASP A 179 14.86 -3.79 4.77
CA ASP A 179 16.27 -4.21 4.75
C ASP A 179 17.08 -3.56 5.88
N TYR A 180 16.73 -2.31 6.22
CA TYR A 180 17.38 -1.53 7.28
C TYR A 180 16.57 -1.47 8.59
N GLU A 181 15.44 -2.19 8.67
CA GLU A 181 14.56 -2.25 9.85
C GLU A 181 14.13 -0.86 10.38
N LEU A 182 13.95 0.07 9.44
CA LEU A 182 13.53 1.43 9.70
C LEU A 182 12.02 1.51 9.79
N ARG A 183 11.53 2.29 10.75
CA ARG A 183 10.09 2.59 10.87
C ARG A 183 9.80 4.02 10.49
N PRO A 184 8.81 4.29 9.62
CA PRO A 184 8.43 5.66 9.30
C PRO A 184 7.81 6.33 10.53
N ALA A 185 8.03 7.64 10.68
CA ALA A 185 7.36 8.42 11.69
C ALA A 185 5.88 8.64 11.33
N ARG A 186 4.99 8.66 12.33
CA ARG A 186 3.57 8.99 12.14
C ARG A 186 3.29 10.29 11.39
N ASP A 187 4.18 11.27 11.49
CA ASP A 187 3.99 12.61 10.91
C ASP A 187 4.41 12.69 9.43
N ASN A 188 5.01 11.64 8.89
CA ASN A 188 5.31 11.59 7.46
C ASN A 188 3.99 11.65 6.66
N LEU A 189 4.00 12.36 5.53
CA LEU A 189 2.79 12.63 4.73
C LEU A 189 2.00 11.38 4.36
N ASP A 190 2.71 10.35 3.94
CA ASP A 190 2.19 9.06 3.53
C ASP A 190 1.52 8.32 4.69
N ILE A 191 2.16 8.36 5.87
CA ILE A 191 1.60 7.74 7.07
C ILE A 191 0.36 8.50 7.54
N ARG A 192 0.38 9.83 7.51
CA ARG A 192 -0.81 10.66 7.83
C ARG A 192 -1.97 10.34 6.90
N ARG A 193 -1.74 10.34 5.57
CA ARG A 193 -2.75 9.98 4.56
C ARG A 193 -3.29 8.57 4.77
N GLN A 194 -2.42 7.61 5.08
CA GLN A 194 -2.83 6.24 5.37
C GLN A 194 -3.69 6.18 6.64
N MET A 195 -3.27 6.84 7.72
CA MET A 195 -4.03 6.90 8.96
C MET A 195 -5.40 7.54 8.75
N ASP A 196 -5.50 8.61 7.96
CA ASP A 196 -6.76 9.26 7.64
C ASP A 196 -7.70 8.31 6.87
N ALA A 197 -7.18 7.60 5.87
CA ALA A 197 -7.95 6.60 5.12
C ALA A 197 -8.43 5.45 6.02
N GLN A 198 -7.55 4.93 6.88
CA GLN A 198 -7.90 3.90 7.86
C GLN A 198 -8.93 4.41 8.88
N ALA A 199 -8.81 5.66 9.33
CA ALA A 199 -9.75 6.28 10.24
C ALA A 199 -11.15 6.38 9.62
N GLN A 200 -11.27 6.66 8.31
CA GLN A 200 -12.58 6.62 7.64
C GLN A 200 -13.24 5.24 7.73
N VAL A 201 -12.46 4.17 7.50
CA VAL A 201 -12.96 2.80 7.55
C VAL A 201 -13.37 2.42 8.98
N VAL A 202 -12.49 2.69 9.94
CA VAL A 202 -12.71 2.36 11.35
C VAL A 202 -13.87 3.16 11.92
N GLY A 203 -13.93 4.47 11.67
CA GLY A 203 -14.96 5.35 12.19
C GLY A 203 -16.36 5.01 11.70
N LYS A 204 -16.52 4.76 10.39
CA LYS A 204 -17.80 4.25 9.82
C LYS A 204 -18.23 2.93 10.45
N TRP A 205 -17.27 2.03 10.67
CA TRP A 205 -17.55 0.76 11.33
C TRP A 205 -17.92 0.95 12.82
N GLU A 206 -17.24 1.85 13.53
CA GLU A 206 -17.52 2.17 14.94
C GLU A 206 -18.93 2.71 15.12
N ASP A 207 -19.37 3.60 14.24
CA ASP A 207 -20.75 4.12 14.23
C ASP A 207 -21.76 3.01 13.97
N ALA A 208 -21.55 2.20 12.93
CA ALA A 208 -22.46 1.11 12.56
C ALA A 208 -22.59 0.02 13.64
N HIS A 209 -21.60 -0.09 14.53
CA HIS A 209 -21.59 -1.06 15.64
C HIS A 209 -21.85 -0.40 17.00
N HIS A 210 -22.22 0.88 17.03
CA HIS A 210 -22.50 1.66 18.24
C HIS A 210 -21.39 1.52 19.29
N VAL A 211 -20.13 1.64 18.86
CA VAL A 211 -18.99 1.54 19.76
C VAL A 211 -19.03 2.72 20.72
N PRO A 212 -18.97 2.49 22.06
CA PRO A 212 -19.01 3.57 23.02
C PRO A 212 -17.77 4.46 22.87
N GLU A 213 -17.96 5.77 23.06
CA GLU A 213 -16.94 6.81 22.80
C GLU A 213 -15.59 6.50 23.46
N GLN A 214 -15.60 5.95 24.68
CA GLN A 214 -14.39 5.61 25.43
C GLN A 214 -13.53 4.52 24.74
N ARG A 215 -14.14 3.70 23.88
CA ARG A 215 -13.45 2.62 23.15
C ARG A 215 -13.17 2.97 21.68
N ARG A 216 -13.65 4.12 21.21
CA ARG A 216 -13.41 4.56 19.84
C ARG A 216 -11.95 4.96 19.66
N LEU A 217 -11.41 4.60 18.49
CA LEU A 217 -10.10 5.04 18.04
C LEU A 217 -10.18 6.32 17.20
N THR A 218 -11.37 6.69 16.74
CA THR A 218 -11.59 7.83 15.85
C THR A 218 -12.46 8.91 16.48
N TRP A 219 -12.24 10.17 16.08
CA TRP A 219 -13.14 11.31 16.28
C TRP A 219 -13.87 11.59 14.99
N PHE A 220 -15.15 11.96 15.07
CA PHE A 220 -15.88 12.48 13.93
C PHE A 220 -15.91 14.01 14.00
N TYR A 221 -15.36 14.68 12.99
CA TYR A 221 -15.42 16.13 12.86
C TYR A 221 -16.62 16.52 12.01
N HIS A 222 -17.66 17.06 12.65
CA HIS A 222 -18.91 17.45 11.98
C HIS A 222 -18.71 18.48 10.86
N ASP A 223 -17.81 19.44 11.06
CA ASP A 223 -17.57 20.54 10.12
C ASP A 223 -17.01 20.05 8.77
N PHE A 224 -16.28 18.94 8.78
CA PHE A 224 -15.62 18.37 7.60
C PHE A 224 -16.23 17.03 7.14
N GLY A 225 -17.12 16.45 7.93
CA GLY A 225 -17.76 15.17 7.63
C GLY A 225 -16.80 13.99 7.57
N CYS A 226 -15.66 14.06 8.28
CA CYS A 226 -14.61 13.04 8.21
C CYS A 226 -14.25 12.48 9.60
N TYR A 227 -13.77 11.23 9.59
CA TYR A 227 -13.20 10.61 10.78
C TYR A 227 -11.69 10.84 10.84
N VAL A 228 -11.15 11.13 12.02
CA VAL A 228 -9.72 11.32 12.24
C VAL A 228 -9.30 10.46 13.42
N ALA A 229 -8.10 9.86 13.35
CA ALA A 229 -7.57 9.07 14.46
C ALA A 229 -7.33 9.96 15.70
N LYS A 230 -7.62 9.43 16.90
CA LYS A 230 -7.28 10.11 18.16
C LYS A 230 -5.77 10.31 18.28
N GLU A 231 -5.35 11.38 18.94
CA GLU A 231 -3.93 11.77 19.06
C GLU A 231 -3.04 10.65 19.62
N TYR A 232 -3.55 9.93 20.62
CA TYR A 232 -2.85 8.82 21.29
C TYR A 232 -2.93 7.47 20.54
N VAL A 233 -3.69 7.40 19.44
CA VAL A 233 -3.82 6.16 18.66
C VAL A 233 -2.62 6.03 17.74
N THR A 234 -1.95 4.89 17.85
CA THR A 234 -0.78 4.58 17.04
C THR A 234 -1.18 4.04 15.66
N PRO A 235 -0.35 4.24 14.62
CA PRO A 235 -0.59 3.67 13.29
C PRO A 235 -0.85 2.15 13.32
N GLU A 236 -0.14 1.41 14.17
CA GLU A 236 -0.29 -0.05 14.29
C GLU A 236 -1.61 -0.47 14.94
N GLN A 237 -2.11 0.29 15.91
CA GLN A 237 -3.42 0.05 16.52
C GLN A 237 -4.54 0.20 15.49
N LEU A 238 -4.47 1.27 14.68
CA LEU A 238 -5.46 1.55 13.64
C LEU A 238 -5.41 0.49 12.54
N THR A 239 -4.21 0.10 12.10
CA THR A 239 -4.00 -0.96 11.11
C THR A 239 -4.56 -2.31 11.59
N THR A 240 -4.28 -2.67 12.85
CA THR A 240 -4.84 -3.89 13.46
C THR A 240 -6.37 -3.86 13.48
N ARG A 241 -6.95 -2.69 13.74
CA ARG A 241 -8.41 -2.52 13.76
C ARG A 241 -9.01 -2.69 12.37
N VAL A 242 -8.44 -2.06 11.35
CA VAL A 242 -8.87 -2.22 9.95
C VAL A 242 -8.86 -3.69 9.53
N ARG A 243 -7.77 -4.42 9.77
CA ARG A 243 -7.69 -5.86 9.47
C ARG A 243 -8.78 -6.67 10.17
N SER A 244 -9.13 -6.29 11.40
CA SER A 244 -10.21 -6.94 12.14
C SER A 244 -11.58 -6.65 11.54
N VAL A 245 -11.82 -5.40 11.11
CA VAL A 245 -13.04 -4.98 10.42
C VAL A 245 -13.21 -5.74 9.10
N GLU A 246 -12.16 -5.81 8.29
CA GLU A 246 -12.15 -6.55 7.00
C GLU A 246 -12.46 -8.03 7.20
N ARG A 247 -11.83 -8.69 8.18
CA ARG A 247 -12.12 -10.10 8.51
C ARG A 247 -13.57 -10.32 8.90
N GLN A 248 -14.16 -9.42 9.68
CA GLN A 248 -15.57 -9.52 10.06
C GLN A 248 -16.50 -9.31 8.86
N ALA A 249 -16.19 -8.35 7.99
CA ALA A 249 -16.95 -8.11 6.76
C ALA A 249 -16.90 -9.35 5.84
N ALA A 250 -15.72 -9.91 5.60
CA ALA A 250 -15.53 -11.12 4.80
C ALA A 250 -16.29 -12.32 5.39
N ALA A 251 -16.24 -12.52 6.72
CA ALA A 251 -16.98 -13.60 7.37
C ALA A 251 -18.50 -13.42 7.26
N ARG A 252 -19.01 -12.18 7.32
CA ARG A 252 -20.43 -11.88 7.10
C ARG A 252 -20.85 -12.13 5.66
N ALA A 253 -20.05 -11.69 4.69
CA ALA A 253 -20.29 -11.94 3.26
C ALA A 253 -20.34 -13.45 2.97
N HIS A 254 -19.37 -14.20 3.46
CA HIS A 254 -19.32 -15.66 3.28
C HIS A 254 -20.53 -16.37 3.91
N LYS A 255 -21.03 -15.91 5.06
CA LYS A 255 -22.27 -16.43 5.67
C LYS A 255 -23.51 -16.09 4.83
N GLN A 256 -23.60 -14.88 4.30
CA GLN A 256 -24.72 -14.47 3.44
C GLN A 256 -24.74 -15.25 2.12
N GLU A 257 -23.58 -15.50 1.52
CA GLU A 257 -23.47 -16.30 0.29
C GLU A 257 -23.89 -17.75 0.53
N LYS A 258 -23.41 -18.38 1.62
CA LYS A 258 -23.88 -19.71 2.04
C LYS A 258 -25.39 -19.73 2.29
N GLY A 259 -25.94 -18.71 2.93
CA GLY A 259 -27.39 -18.61 3.19
C GLY A 259 -28.24 -18.40 1.92
N LYS A 260 -27.67 -17.87 0.83
CA LYS A 260 -28.34 -17.67 -0.46
C LYS A 260 -28.32 -18.92 -1.35
N GLN A 261 -27.44 -19.88 -1.10
CA GLN A 261 -27.43 -21.14 -1.86
C GLN A 261 -28.73 -21.92 -1.59
N PRO A 262 -29.49 -22.32 -2.62
CA PRO A 262 -30.70 -23.09 -2.43
C PRO A 262 -30.40 -24.42 -1.73
N ILE A 263 -31.29 -24.84 -0.83
CA ILE A 263 -31.14 -26.05 0.01
C ILE A 263 -30.78 -27.30 -0.82
N ALA A 264 -31.28 -27.40 -2.05
CA ALA A 264 -30.98 -28.49 -2.98
C ALA A 264 -29.50 -28.55 -3.39
N GLU A 265 -28.83 -27.41 -3.57
CA GLU A 265 -27.40 -27.37 -3.90
C GLU A 265 -26.53 -27.66 -2.68
N GLN A 266 -26.94 -27.18 -1.50
CA GLN A 266 -26.29 -27.52 -0.24
C GLN A 266 -26.34 -29.03 0.05
N LEU A 267 -27.49 -29.67 -0.19
CA LEU A 267 -27.66 -31.13 -0.05
C LEU A 267 -26.80 -31.90 -1.06
N LYS A 268 -26.72 -31.45 -2.32
CA LYS A 268 -25.85 -32.07 -3.34
C LYS A 268 -24.36 -31.93 -3.00
N ALA A 269 -23.93 -30.77 -2.49
CA ALA A 269 -22.54 -30.54 -2.05
C ALA A 269 -22.18 -31.43 -0.85
N ALA A 270 -23.04 -31.50 0.17
CA ALA A 270 -22.86 -32.36 1.32
C ALA A 270 -22.83 -33.86 0.94
N GLN A 271 -23.66 -34.28 -0.01
CA GLN A 271 -23.68 -35.66 -0.51
C GLN A 271 -22.39 -36.02 -1.26
N ARG A 272 -21.81 -35.08 -2.03
CA ARG A 272 -20.51 -35.27 -2.70
C ARG A 272 -19.35 -35.35 -1.70
N GLU A 273 -19.32 -34.49 -0.69
CA GLU A 273 -18.30 -34.54 0.37
C GLU A 273 -18.39 -35.84 1.18
N ALA A 274 -19.59 -36.30 1.53
CA ALA A 274 -19.79 -37.57 2.23
C ALA A 274 -19.37 -38.79 1.39
N GLN A 275 -19.60 -38.77 0.07
CA GLN A 275 -19.13 -39.83 -0.84
C GLN A 275 -17.60 -39.81 -0.99
N ALA A 276 -16.98 -38.64 -1.04
CA ALA A 276 -15.52 -38.50 -1.09
C ALA A 276 -14.84 -39.00 0.20
N GLY A 277 -15.42 -38.72 1.37
CA GLY A 277 -14.94 -39.27 2.64
C GLY A 277 -15.08 -40.79 2.73
N ARG A 278 -16.18 -41.35 2.21
CA ARG A 278 -16.43 -42.79 2.17
C ARG A 278 -15.42 -43.56 1.30
N GLY A 279 -14.89 -42.94 0.25
CA GLY A 279 -13.84 -43.51 -0.59
C GLY A 279 -12.44 -43.54 0.06
N GLN A 280 -12.19 -42.69 1.06
CA GLN A 280 -10.93 -42.70 1.80
C GLN A 280 -10.92 -43.72 2.96
N ASP A 281 -12.07 -43.95 3.59
CA ASP A 281 -12.21 -44.95 4.68
C ASP A 281 -12.06 -46.40 4.17
N THR A 282 -12.36 -46.64 2.89
CA THR A 282 -12.21 -47.97 2.27
C THR A 282 -10.76 -48.36 1.96
N LEU A 283 -9.79 -47.44 2.07
CA LEU A 283 -8.37 -47.70 1.74
C LEU A 283 -7.45 -47.89 2.95
N LYS A 284 -7.95 -47.84 4.20
CA LYS A 284 -7.12 -47.96 5.42
C LYS A 284 -7.40 -49.17 6.33
N ARG A 285 -8.20 -50.15 5.90
CA ARG A 285 -8.36 -51.43 6.61
C ARG A 285 -7.61 -52.57 5.89
N SER A 286 -6.28 -52.49 5.87
CA SER A 286 -5.43 -53.65 5.59
C SER A 286 -5.10 -54.33 6.92
N ALA A 287 -5.48 -55.59 7.05
CA ALA A 287 -5.31 -56.40 8.27
C ALA A 287 -3.82 -56.59 8.64
N PRO A 288 -3.47 -56.71 9.94
CA PRO A 288 -2.12 -57.06 10.35
C PRO A 288 -1.80 -58.51 9.98
N ASP A 289 -0.68 -58.69 9.29
CA ASP A 289 -0.08 -59.96 8.91
C ASP A 289 0.25 -60.79 10.16
N ARG A 290 -0.38 -61.96 10.29
CA ARG A 290 -0.12 -62.94 11.36
C ARG A 290 0.56 -64.14 10.71
N GLY A 291 1.88 -64.06 10.58
CA GLY A 291 2.73 -65.20 10.28
C GLY A 291 2.76 -66.18 11.46
N GLU A 292 2.33 -67.42 11.23
CA GLU A 292 2.58 -68.56 12.12
C GLU A 292 3.28 -69.66 11.32
N ARG A 293 4.44 -70.07 11.86
CA ARG A 293 5.12 -71.39 11.77
C ARG A 293 5.62 -71.91 10.43
#